data_AF-A0AAD5W397-F1
#
_entry.id   AF-A0AAD5W397-F1
#
_cell.length_a   1.000
_cell.length_b   1.000
_cell.length_c   1.000
_cell.angle_alpha   90.00
_cell.angle_beta   90.00
_cell.angle_gamma   90.00
#
_symmetry.space_group_name_H-M   'P 1'
#
loop_
_entity.id
_entity.type
_entity.pdbx_description
1 polymer ?
#
loop_
_entity_poly.entity_id
_entity_poly.type
_entity_poly.pdbx_seq_one_letter_code
_entity_poly.pdbx_strand_id
1 'polypeptide(L)'
;MPHKKAKRSVREEQRKQQGSNNAPGKESISNEEIPKSAARVLNAFKIREDFKKKRKLEKDDDDKNRHKRQKTEEFQLKIKPGESIQHFYRRVEDDLRPLVRSAVQTSKAVERKARKDELGGGKKKGSSGGFLETSRSDDRNPRGQSPLPSGAEPEGPNKRKAAERPKEFAKLSSSAPRRLNDIAQAPPEIKKAPRGTKKLEAGAKREGVISMAQKSMMEQEREKAIARYRMLKASRLAGSGTE
;
A
#
# COMPACT_ATOMS: atom_id res chain seq x y z
N MET A 1 -14.48 43.32 -7.58
CA MET A 1 -14.98 41.96 -7.88
C MET A 1 -15.87 41.43 -6.75
N PRO A 2 -17.19 41.28 -6.99
CA PRO A 2 -18.19 40.89 -5.99
C PRO A 2 -17.91 39.53 -5.31
N HIS A 3 -17.28 38.60 -6.02
CA HIS A 3 -17.12 37.20 -5.58
C HIS A 3 -16.06 36.96 -4.49
N LYS A 4 -15.16 37.93 -4.23
CA LYS A 4 -14.18 37.81 -3.14
C LYS A 4 -14.77 38.18 -1.77
N LYS A 5 -15.79 39.06 -1.74
CA LYS A 5 -16.42 39.52 -0.48
C LYS A 5 -17.28 38.42 0.17
N ALA A 6 -18.03 37.66 -0.62
CA ALA A 6 -18.90 36.58 -0.13
C ALA A 6 -18.14 35.44 0.58
N LYS A 7 -16.94 35.05 0.10
CA LYS A 7 -16.13 34.02 0.79
C LYS A 7 -15.44 34.55 2.05
N ARG A 8 -15.23 35.88 2.12
CA ARG A 8 -14.62 36.52 3.29
C ARG A 8 -15.63 36.67 4.42
N SER A 9 -16.87 37.08 4.14
CA SER A 9 -17.93 37.17 5.16
C SER A 9 -18.20 35.82 5.81
N VAL A 10 -18.36 34.74 5.02
CA VAL A 10 -18.57 33.39 5.55
C VAL A 10 -17.38 32.93 6.42
N ARG A 11 -16.14 33.24 6.02
CA ARG A 11 -14.94 32.88 6.80
C ARG A 11 -14.83 33.71 8.09
N GLU A 12 -15.20 34.97 8.06
CA GLU A 12 -15.22 35.85 9.24
C GLU A 12 -16.35 35.47 10.20
N GLU A 13 -17.53 35.08 9.70
CA GLU A 13 -18.63 34.51 10.48
C GLU A 13 -18.23 33.19 11.13
N GLN A 14 -17.63 32.27 10.38
CA GLN A 14 -17.12 31.01 10.94
C GLN A 14 -16.03 31.25 11.98
N ARG A 15 -15.12 32.20 11.75
CA ARG A 15 -14.08 32.58 12.72
C ARG A 15 -14.68 33.23 13.98
N LYS A 16 -15.74 34.03 13.85
CA LYS A 16 -16.48 34.60 14.99
C LYS A 16 -17.23 33.51 15.77
N GLN A 17 -17.89 32.58 15.08
CA GLN A 17 -18.60 31.46 15.70
C GLN A 17 -17.67 30.46 16.40
N GLN A 18 -16.51 30.17 15.81
CA GLN A 18 -15.52 29.25 16.38
C GLN A 18 -14.63 29.91 17.45
N GLY A 19 -14.59 31.25 17.50
CA GLY A 19 -13.71 32.00 18.39
C GLY A 19 -12.23 31.91 18.00
N SER A 20 -11.39 32.71 18.67
CA SER A 20 -9.95 32.79 18.39
C SER A 20 -9.10 31.77 19.16
N ASN A 21 -9.72 30.84 19.90
CA ASN A 21 -9.01 29.95 20.81
C ASN A 21 -9.61 28.54 20.82
N ASN A 22 -9.24 27.74 19.82
CA ASN A 22 -9.58 26.30 19.75
C ASN A 22 -8.67 25.42 20.63
N ALA A 23 -7.79 26.00 21.44
CA ALA A 23 -7.05 25.23 22.41
C ALA A 23 -7.98 24.93 23.60
N PRO A 24 -8.08 23.66 24.05
CA PRO A 24 -8.81 23.33 25.26
C PRO A 24 -8.20 24.16 26.40
N GLY A 25 -9.01 25.05 26.99
CA GLY A 25 -8.61 25.82 28.16
C GLY A 25 -8.27 24.87 29.32
N LYS A 26 -7.42 25.30 30.25
CA LYS A 26 -7.02 24.48 31.40
C LYS A 26 -8.22 24.01 32.25
N GLU A 27 -9.33 24.73 32.18
CA GLU A 27 -10.59 24.40 32.87
C GLU A 27 -11.42 23.31 32.17
N SER A 28 -11.12 22.94 30.92
CA SER A 28 -11.90 21.92 30.22
C SER A 28 -11.71 20.51 30.81
N ILE A 29 -10.65 20.28 31.57
CA ILE A 29 -10.38 18.98 32.19
C ILE A 29 -11.00 18.89 33.58
N SER A 30 -11.17 20.02 34.28
CA SER A 30 -11.71 20.07 35.65
C SER A 30 -13.23 20.18 35.71
N ASN A 31 -13.88 20.69 34.66
CA ASN A 31 -15.33 20.95 34.64
C ASN A 31 -16.14 19.85 33.93
N GLU A 32 -15.49 18.80 33.39
CA GLU A 32 -16.16 17.66 32.78
C GLU A 32 -16.51 16.62 33.86
N GLU A 33 -17.79 16.31 34.07
CA GLU A 33 -18.25 15.26 35.01
C GLU A 33 -17.64 13.88 34.72
N ILE A 34 -17.27 13.65 33.46
CA ILE A 34 -16.71 12.39 32.97
C ILE A 34 -15.41 12.71 32.23
N PRO A 35 -14.28 12.09 32.61
CA PRO A 35 -13.03 12.32 31.90
C PRO A 35 -13.16 11.89 30.43
N LYS A 36 -12.58 12.68 29.52
CA LYS A 36 -12.59 12.45 28.07
C LYS A 36 -12.25 11.02 27.64
N SER A 37 -11.37 10.33 28.36
CA SER A 37 -11.05 8.92 28.12
C SER A 37 -12.28 8.01 28.35
N ALA A 38 -12.98 8.17 29.47
CA ALA A 38 -14.20 7.44 29.77
C ALA A 38 -15.35 7.86 28.84
N ALA A 39 -15.48 9.15 28.51
CA ALA A 39 -16.48 9.62 27.56
C ALA A 39 -16.30 8.99 26.16
N ARG A 40 -15.05 8.75 25.72
CA ARG A 40 -14.77 8.04 24.46
C ARG A 40 -15.16 6.56 24.52
N VAL A 41 -15.00 5.91 25.67
CA VAL A 41 -15.37 4.51 25.87
C VAL A 41 -16.90 4.36 25.92
N LEU A 42 -17.58 5.21 26.70
CA LEU A 42 -19.04 5.19 26.80
C LEU A 42 -19.72 5.52 25.46
N ASN A 43 -19.17 6.47 24.69
CA ASN A 43 -19.68 6.81 23.36
C ASN A 43 -19.10 5.97 22.21
N ALA A 44 -18.36 4.90 22.50
CA ALA A 44 -17.63 4.14 21.47
C ALA A 44 -18.55 3.61 20.35
N PHE A 45 -19.78 3.23 20.68
CA PHE A 45 -20.75 2.75 19.70
C PHE A 45 -21.12 3.85 18.70
N LYS A 46 -21.54 5.03 19.18
CA LYS A 46 -21.87 6.19 18.34
C LYS A 46 -20.69 6.63 17.47
N ILE A 47 -19.48 6.69 18.05
CA ILE A 47 -18.26 7.03 17.30
C ILE A 47 -18.02 6.05 16.15
N ARG A 48 -18.21 4.75 16.38
CA ARG A 48 -18.07 3.71 15.33
C ARG A 48 -19.13 3.84 14.25
N GLU A 49 -20.37 4.13 14.61
CA GLU A 49 -21.44 4.35 13.64
C GLU A 49 -21.19 5.59 12.79
N ASP A 50 -20.82 6.70 13.41
CA ASP A 50 -20.52 7.95 12.72
C ASP A 50 -19.33 7.79 11.79
N PHE A 51 -18.29 7.05 12.21
CA PHE A 51 -17.15 6.73 11.35
C PHE A 51 -17.58 5.89 10.14
N LYS A 52 -18.43 4.88 10.34
CA LYS A 52 -18.97 4.08 9.23
C LYS A 52 -19.82 4.91 8.29
N LYS A 53 -20.66 5.82 8.80
CA LYS A 53 -21.50 6.73 8.00
C LYS A 53 -20.64 7.69 7.18
N LYS A 54 -19.67 8.36 7.81
CA LYS A 54 -18.73 9.26 7.11
C LYS A 54 -17.96 8.55 6.01
N ARG A 55 -17.45 7.34 6.28
CA ARG A 55 -16.71 6.55 5.28
C ARG A 55 -17.59 6.09 4.10
N LYS A 56 -18.87 5.80 4.34
CA LYS A 56 -19.82 5.49 3.26
C LYS A 56 -20.10 6.74 2.42
N LEU A 57 -20.33 7.88 3.06
CA LEU A 57 -20.63 9.14 2.37
C LEU A 57 -19.46 9.65 1.53
N GLU A 58 -18.23 9.59 2.07
CA GLU A 58 -17.00 9.94 1.33
C GLU A 58 -16.81 9.04 0.10
N LYS A 59 -17.08 7.74 0.24
CA LYS A 59 -17.01 6.79 -0.88
C LYS A 59 -18.06 7.09 -1.94
N ASP A 60 -19.30 7.39 -1.53
CA ASP A 60 -20.40 7.70 -2.44
C ASP A 60 -20.16 9.04 -3.17
N ASP A 61 -19.55 10.03 -2.53
CA ASP A 61 -19.22 11.32 -3.15
C ASP A 61 -18.05 11.19 -4.17
N ASP A 62 -17.06 10.36 -3.88
CA ASP A 62 -15.98 10.03 -4.82
C ASP A 62 -16.51 9.26 -6.05
N ASP A 63 -17.43 8.31 -5.84
CA ASP A 63 -18.02 7.52 -6.92
C ASP A 63 -19.00 8.38 -7.76
N LYS A 64 -19.82 9.25 -7.14
CA LYS A 64 -20.75 10.15 -7.87
C LYS A 64 -20.04 11.18 -8.74
N ASN A 65 -18.90 11.71 -8.30
CA ASN A 65 -18.10 12.65 -9.11
C ASN A 65 -17.44 11.97 -10.31
N ARG A 66 -17.19 10.65 -10.25
CA ARG A 66 -16.68 9.87 -11.39
C ARG A 66 -17.79 9.44 -12.35
N HIS A 67 -18.95 9.06 -11.83
CA HIS A 67 -20.08 8.60 -12.65
C HIS A 67 -20.75 9.71 -13.47
N LYS A 68 -20.71 10.98 -13.02
CA LYS A 68 -21.23 12.11 -13.82
C LYS A 68 -20.45 12.37 -15.12
N ARG A 69 -19.26 11.80 -15.32
CA ARG A 69 -18.48 11.95 -16.56
C ARG A 69 -18.70 10.83 -17.58
N GLN A 70 -19.37 9.73 -17.23
CA GLN A 70 -19.47 8.55 -18.10
C GLN A 70 -20.85 7.93 -18.00
N LYS A 71 -21.88 8.64 -18.49
CA LYS A 71 -23.18 8.03 -18.77
C LYS A 71 -23.23 7.72 -20.28
N THR A 72 -22.84 6.49 -20.61
CA THR A 72 -23.29 5.67 -21.75
C THR A 72 -23.90 6.44 -22.93
N GLU A 73 -23.05 7.06 -23.73
CA GLU A 73 -23.31 7.19 -25.16
C GLU A 73 -22.89 5.85 -25.79
N GLU A 74 -23.70 5.30 -26.69
CA GLU A 74 -23.35 4.07 -27.41
C GLU A 74 -21.99 4.25 -28.10
N PHE A 75 -21.01 3.45 -27.68
CA PHE A 75 -19.62 3.55 -28.09
C PHE A 75 -19.45 3.25 -29.58
N GLN A 76 -19.62 4.27 -30.43
CA GLN A 76 -19.15 4.17 -31.80
C GLN A 76 -17.63 4.27 -31.78
N LEU A 77 -16.96 3.12 -31.87
CA LEU A 77 -15.49 2.97 -31.98
C LEU A 77 -15.00 3.45 -33.36
N LYS A 78 -15.33 4.68 -33.72
CA LYS A 78 -14.86 5.35 -34.93
C LYS A 78 -13.82 6.40 -34.55
N ILE A 79 -12.84 6.57 -35.43
CA ILE A 79 -11.85 7.64 -35.31
C ILE A 79 -12.59 8.96 -35.54
N LYS A 80 -12.46 9.92 -34.63
CA LYS A 80 -13.07 11.25 -34.80
C LYS A 80 -12.27 12.05 -35.83
N PRO A 81 -12.91 12.93 -36.63
CA PRO A 81 -12.18 13.77 -37.56
C PRO A 81 -11.15 14.62 -36.79
N GLY A 82 -9.89 14.62 -37.26
CA GLY A 82 -8.78 15.33 -36.62
C GLY A 82 -8.15 14.62 -35.42
N GLU A 83 -8.62 13.42 -35.05
CA GLU A 83 -7.99 12.60 -34.02
C GLU A 83 -6.85 11.75 -34.59
N SER A 84 -5.70 11.74 -33.91
CA SER A 84 -4.63 10.81 -34.25
C SER A 84 -4.99 9.38 -33.82
N ILE A 85 -4.46 8.37 -34.53
CA ILE A 85 -4.70 6.96 -34.21
C ILE A 85 -4.36 6.60 -32.74
N GLN A 86 -3.34 7.26 -32.18
CA GLN A 86 -2.94 7.05 -30.79
C GLN A 86 -3.97 7.58 -29.79
N HIS A 87 -4.59 8.72 -30.07
CA HIS A 87 -5.66 9.26 -29.23
C HIS A 87 -6.90 8.37 -29.27
N PHE A 88 -7.21 7.80 -30.44
CA PHE A 88 -8.27 6.81 -30.57
C PHE A 88 -7.99 5.60 -29.66
N TYR A 89 -6.79 5.00 -29.73
CA TYR A 89 -6.44 3.87 -28.86
C TYR A 89 -6.52 4.22 -27.37
N ARG A 90 -6.03 5.39 -26.95
CA ARG A 90 -6.14 5.83 -25.55
C ARG A 90 -7.59 5.96 -25.09
N ARG A 91 -8.47 6.52 -25.94
CA ARG A 91 -9.89 6.61 -25.62
C ARG A 91 -10.53 5.22 -25.51
N VAL A 92 -10.27 4.35 -26.48
CA VAL A 92 -10.78 2.96 -26.45
C VAL A 92 -10.34 2.23 -25.19
N GLU A 93 -9.07 2.38 -24.80
CA GLU A 93 -8.56 1.81 -23.56
C GLU A 93 -9.25 2.39 -22.33
N ASP A 94 -9.38 3.71 -22.23
CA ASP A 94 -10.00 4.38 -21.08
C ASP A 94 -11.49 3.99 -20.93
N ASP A 95 -12.19 3.79 -22.04
CA ASP A 95 -13.60 3.37 -22.08
C ASP A 95 -13.78 1.90 -21.69
N LEU A 96 -12.86 1.02 -22.11
CA LEU A 96 -12.88 -0.41 -21.74
C LEU A 96 -12.25 -0.68 -20.37
N ARG A 97 -11.47 0.25 -19.82
CA ARG A 97 -10.74 0.06 -18.54
C ARG A 97 -11.65 -0.27 -17.36
N PRO A 98 -12.84 0.34 -17.17
CA PRO A 98 -13.74 -0.02 -16.08
C PRO A 98 -14.25 -1.46 -16.20
N LEU A 99 -14.63 -1.88 -17.42
CA LEU A 99 -15.12 -3.25 -17.71
C LEU A 99 -14.03 -4.28 -17.41
N VAL A 100 -12.82 -4.06 -17.94
CA VAL A 100 -11.66 -4.93 -17.69
C VAL A 100 -11.33 -4.97 -16.20
N ARG A 101 -11.36 -3.81 -15.52
CA ARG A 101 -11.11 -3.74 -14.08
C ARG A 101 -12.17 -4.50 -13.28
N SER A 102 -13.45 -4.41 -13.63
CA SER A 102 -14.51 -5.18 -12.97
C SER A 102 -14.33 -6.67 -13.20
N ALA A 103 -14.04 -7.10 -14.43
CA ALA A 103 -13.83 -8.51 -14.77
C ALA A 103 -12.63 -9.11 -14.02
N VAL A 104 -11.52 -8.37 -13.91
CA VAL A 104 -10.35 -8.80 -13.13
C VAL A 104 -10.65 -8.84 -11.63
N GLN A 105 -11.48 -7.93 -11.11
CA GLN A 105 -11.88 -7.96 -9.71
C GLN A 105 -12.80 -9.15 -9.40
N THR A 106 -13.75 -9.44 -10.29
CA THR A 106 -14.64 -10.59 -10.13
C THR A 106 -13.90 -11.91 -10.26
N SER A 107 -12.98 -12.06 -11.23
CA SER A 107 -12.18 -13.27 -11.38
C SER A 107 -11.31 -13.54 -10.15
N LYS A 108 -10.62 -12.53 -9.64
CA LYS A 108 -9.82 -12.64 -8.40
C LYS A 108 -10.67 -13.02 -7.18
N ALA A 109 -11.92 -12.55 -7.11
CA ALA A 109 -12.83 -12.92 -6.03
C ALA A 109 -13.24 -14.39 -6.13
N VAL A 110 -13.48 -14.90 -7.34
CA VAL A 110 -13.77 -16.32 -7.60
C VAL A 110 -12.56 -17.19 -7.27
N GLU A 111 -11.36 -16.82 -7.73
CA GLU A 111 -10.11 -17.53 -7.39
C GLU A 111 -9.90 -17.63 -5.88
N ARG A 112 -10.14 -16.54 -5.13
CA ARG A 112 -10.02 -16.56 -3.66
C ARG A 112 -11.06 -17.48 -3.01
N LYS A 113 -12.28 -17.52 -3.54
CA LYS A 113 -13.33 -18.42 -3.04
C LYS A 113 -12.95 -19.87 -3.33
N ALA A 114 -12.56 -20.19 -4.56
CA ALA A 114 -12.08 -21.53 -4.94
C ALA A 114 -10.92 -21.98 -4.04
N ARG A 115 -9.91 -21.12 -3.86
CA ARG A 115 -8.77 -21.43 -2.97
C ARG A 115 -9.18 -21.60 -1.50
N LYS A 116 -10.19 -20.86 -1.03
CA LYS A 116 -10.74 -21.02 0.32
C LYS A 116 -11.55 -22.30 0.45
N ASP A 117 -12.28 -22.71 -0.58
CA ASP A 117 -13.05 -23.94 -0.60
C ASP A 117 -12.12 -25.16 -0.69
N GLU A 118 -11.04 -25.09 -1.49
CA GLU A 118 -9.98 -26.09 -1.54
C GLU A 118 -9.24 -26.25 -0.20
N LEU A 119 -8.93 -25.15 0.48
CA LEU A 119 -8.24 -25.17 1.78
C LEU A 119 -9.20 -25.36 2.98
N GLY A 120 -10.51 -25.23 2.78
CA GLY A 120 -11.52 -25.07 3.83
C GLY A 120 -12.70 -26.06 3.79
N GLY A 121 -12.73 -26.99 2.84
CA GLY A 121 -13.76 -28.03 2.72
C GLY A 121 -13.92 -28.96 3.93
N GLY A 122 -13.04 -28.86 4.94
CA GLY A 122 -13.09 -29.69 6.16
C GLY A 122 -13.81 -29.09 7.38
N LYS A 123 -14.34 -27.86 7.35
CA LYS A 123 -15.05 -27.31 8.52
C LYS A 123 -16.29 -26.51 8.15
N LYS A 124 -17.44 -27.17 8.13
CA LYS A 124 -18.74 -26.52 8.32
C LYS A 124 -19.29 -26.79 9.72
N LYS A 125 -19.71 -25.67 10.33
CA LYS A 125 -20.67 -25.46 11.43
C LYS A 125 -20.29 -25.84 12.85
N GLY A 126 -20.14 -24.80 13.68
CA GLY A 126 -20.37 -24.89 15.13
C GLY A 126 -19.74 -23.75 15.92
N SER A 127 -20.60 -22.89 16.49
CA SER A 127 -20.35 -21.94 17.59
C SER A 127 -19.83 -20.53 17.27
N SER A 128 -20.73 -19.59 17.59
CA SER A 128 -20.54 -18.27 18.17
C SER A 128 -19.20 -17.92 18.83
N GLY A 129 -18.75 -16.69 18.58
CA GLY A 129 -17.96 -15.91 19.53
C GLY A 129 -16.44 -15.94 19.32
N GLY A 130 -15.86 -14.79 18.94
CA GLY A 130 -14.40 -14.62 18.94
C GLY A 130 -13.88 -13.76 17.78
N PHE A 131 -14.15 -12.45 17.84
CA PHE A 131 -13.47 -11.46 17.01
C PHE A 131 -12.04 -11.28 17.54
N LEU A 132 -11.06 -11.94 16.92
CA LEU A 132 -9.65 -11.62 17.07
C LEU A 132 -9.12 -11.14 15.71
N GLU A 133 -8.95 -9.83 15.60
CA GLU A 133 -8.55 -9.10 14.41
C GLU A 133 -7.02 -9.09 14.29
N THR A 134 -6.45 -9.95 13.45
CA THR A 134 -5.06 -9.85 13.01
C THR A 134 -4.96 -9.07 11.70
N SER A 135 -4.40 -7.87 11.80
CA SER A 135 -3.53 -7.17 10.83
C SER A 135 -3.90 -7.27 9.35
N ARG A 136 -4.67 -6.28 8.88
CA ARG A 136 -4.69 -5.88 7.46
C ARG A 136 -3.49 -4.98 7.19
N SER A 137 -2.50 -5.49 6.46
CA SER A 137 -1.49 -4.67 5.78
C SER A 137 -2.14 -3.90 4.64
N ASP A 138 -2.15 -2.58 4.77
CA ASP A 138 -2.61 -1.59 3.79
C ASP A 138 -1.55 -1.46 2.69
N ASP A 139 -1.72 -2.23 1.61
CA ASP A 139 -0.90 -2.16 0.40
C ASP A 139 -1.41 -1.02 -0.49
N ARG A 140 -1.05 0.22 -0.11
CA ARG A 140 -1.24 1.40 -0.95
C ARG A 140 -0.01 1.64 -1.80
N ASN A 141 -0.11 1.12 -3.02
CA ASN A 141 0.50 1.63 -4.23
C ASN A 141 0.46 3.18 -4.32
N PRO A 142 1.59 3.87 -4.54
CA PRO A 142 1.61 5.13 -5.27
C PRO A 142 2.24 4.90 -6.65
N ARG A 143 1.40 4.87 -7.69
CA ARG A 143 1.82 5.26 -9.03
C ARG A 143 1.95 6.78 -9.05
N GLY A 144 3.09 7.27 -9.52
CA GLY A 144 3.17 8.60 -10.11
C GLY A 144 4.54 9.24 -9.98
N GLN A 145 5.39 9.04 -10.98
CA GLN A 145 5.83 10.08 -11.93
C GLN A 145 7.27 9.81 -12.38
N SER A 146 7.39 9.30 -13.58
CA SER A 146 8.54 9.50 -14.45
C SER A 146 8.45 10.89 -15.09
N PRO A 147 9.46 11.77 -15.01
CA PRO A 147 9.57 12.91 -15.89
C PRO A 147 10.67 12.67 -16.94
N LEU A 148 10.29 12.84 -18.21
CA LEU A 148 11.17 13.13 -19.35
C LEU A 148 11.01 14.64 -19.69
N PRO A 149 11.90 15.24 -20.49
CA PRO A 149 12.58 16.49 -20.15
C PRO A 149 12.08 17.72 -20.92
N SER A 150 12.20 18.89 -20.31
CA SER A 150 12.25 20.23 -20.91
C SER A 150 12.42 21.18 -19.71
N GLY A 151 13.49 21.96 -19.54
CA GLY A 151 14.00 22.94 -20.49
C GLY A 151 13.53 24.33 -20.01
N ALA A 152 14.46 25.10 -19.44
CA ALA A 152 14.41 26.54 -19.09
C ALA A 152 13.70 26.98 -17.77
N GLU A 153 14.55 27.22 -16.75
CA GLU A 153 14.72 28.41 -15.86
C GLU A 153 13.74 29.61 -15.97
N PRO A 154 13.65 30.55 -14.97
CA PRO A 154 14.28 30.59 -13.63
C PRO A 154 13.35 30.92 -12.42
N GLU A 155 13.75 30.34 -11.29
CA GLU A 155 13.98 30.88 -9.93
C GLU A 155 13.10 31.99 -9.29
N GLY A 156 12.67 31.70 -8.05
CA GLY A 156 11.89 32.56 -7.14
C GLY A 156 12.73 33.55 -6.31
N PRO A 157 12.26 33.94 -5.09
CA PRO A 157 13.20 33.82 -3.97
C PRO A 157 12.52 33.56 -2.59
N ASN A 158 12.99 32.54 -1.85
CA ASN A 158 13.91 32.75 -0.73
C ASN A 158 14.03 31.53 0.22
N LYS A 159 15.21 30.89 0.12
CA LYS A 159 16.20 30.62 1.18
C LYS A 159 15.70 30.07 2.54
N ARG A 160 16.15 28.85 2.87
CA ARG A 160 17.28 28.59 3.81
C ARG A 160 17.48 27.08 4.06
N LYS A 161 18.78 26.68 4.08
CA LYS A 161 19.39 25.39 4.47
C LYS A 161 19.55 24.31 3.38
N ALA A 162 20.49 24.53 2.46
CA ALA A 162 21.04 23.50 1.56
C ALA A 162 22.57 23.59 1.48
N ALA A 163 23.26 23.85 2.59
CA ALA A 163 24.71 24.09 2.62
C ALA A 163 25.58 22.84 2.86
N GLU A 164 25.02 21.63 2.92
CA GLU A 164 25.82 20.41 3.20
C GLU A 164 25.34 19.19 2.38
N ARG A 165 25.26 19.33 1.07
CA ARG A 165 25.23 18.17 0.19
C ARG A 165 26.41 18.27 -0.76
N PRO A 166 27.52 17.57 -0.51
CA PRO A 166 28.56 17.44 -1.52
C PRO A 166 27.96 16.67 -2.71
N LYS A 167 27.54 17.41 -3.73
CA LYS A 167 27.29 16.89 -5.07
C LYS A 167 28.51 17.27 -5.88
N GLU A 168 29.49 16.38 -5.89
CA GLU A 168 30.43 16.10 -6.98
C GLU A 168 31.14 14.81 -6.58
N PHE A 169 31.34 13.88 -7.52
CA PHE A 169 32.19 12.72 -7.30
C PHE A 169 33.53 13.22 -6.75
N ALA A 170 34.00 12.65 -5.65
CA ALA A 170 35.27 13.04 -5.03
C ALA A 170 36.41 12.80 -6.04
N LYS A 171 36.80 13.83 -6.78
CA LYS A 171 38.00 13.83 -7.60
C LYS A 171 39.18 13.83 -6.63
N LEU A 172 39.82 12.68 -6.48
CA LEU A 172 41.05 12.57 -5.70
C LEU A 172 42.12 13.42 -6.41
N SER A 173 42.35 14.62 -5.91
CA SER A 173 43.38 15.54 -6.40
C SER A 173 44.77 15.01 -6.01
N SER A 174 45.27 13.98 -6.71
CA SER A 174 46.68 13.59 -6.63
C SER A 174 47.37 13.99 -7.93
N SER A 175 48.29 14.95 -7.85
CA SER A 175 49.02 15.53 -8.99
C SER A 175 50.14 14.64 -9.56
N ALA A 176 50.20 13.36 -9.19
CA ALA A 176 51.21 12.42 -9.69
C ALA A 176 50.55 11.24 -10.41
N PRO A 177 51.05 10.82 -11.59
CA PRO A 177 50.48 9.70 -12.35
C PRO A 177 50.66 8.39 -11.59
N ARG A 178 49.56 7.74 -11.21
CA ARG A 178 49.58 6.47 -10.48
C ARG A 178 49.97 5.33 -11.43
N ARG A 179 50.90 4.47 -10.99
CA ARG A 179 51.31 3.27 -11.75
C ARG A 179 50.16 2.26 -11.76
N LEU A 180 49.99 1.55 -12.88
CA LEU A 180 48.89 0.63 -13.16
C LEU A 180 48.70 -0.47 -12.10
N ASN A 181 49.75 -0.82 -11.36
CA ASN A 181 49.73 -1.85 -10.32
C ASN A 181 49.29 -1.33 -8.93
N ASP A 182 49.22 -0.01 -8.72
CA ASP A 182 48.74 0.61 -7.47
C ASP A 182 47.22 0.82 -7.45
N ILE A 183 46.51 0.35 -8.48
CA ILE A 183 45.05 0.42 -8.64
C ILE A 183 44.38 -0.86 -8.15
N ALA A 184 45.06 -1.67 -7.33
CA ALA A 184 44.39 -2.70 -6.54
C ALA A 184 43.70 -2.04 -5.33
N GLN A 185 42.67 -1.23 -5.58
CA GLN A 185 41.76 -0.80 -4.52
C GLN A 185 41.02 -2.04 -4.02
N ALA A 186 41.32 -2.47 -2.80
CA ALA A 186 40.49 -3.44 -2.10
C ALA A 186 39.03 -2.93 -2.14
N PRO A 187 38.05 -3.81 -2.43
CA PRO A 187 36.67 -3.38 -2.53
C PRO A 187 36.26 -2.66 -1.23
N PRO A 188 35.61 -1.48 -1.32
CA PRO A 188 35.32 -0.67 -0.15
C PRO A 188 34.44 -1.45 0.83
N GLU A 189 34.89 -1.55 2.08
CA GLU A 189 34.13 -2.22 3.15
C GLU A 189 32.92 -1.37 3.55
N ILE A 190 31.72 -1.80 3.15
CA ILE A 190 30.45 -1.13 3.49
C ILE A 190 30.06 -1.48 4.94
N LYS A 191 30.69 -0.85 5.93
CA LYS A 191 30.40 -1.11 7.37
C LYS A 191 29.07 -0.56 7.87
N LYS A 192 28.35 0.23 7.05
CA LYS A 192 27.08 0.88 7.44
C LYS A 192 26.03 0.68 6.37
N ALA A 193 24.94 0.00 6.71
CA ALA A 193 23.81 -0.20 5.81
C ALA A 193 23.15 1.15 5.46
N PRO A 194 22.71 1.36 4.21
CA PRO A 194 22.12 2.62 3.78
C PRO A 194 20.85 2.95 4.56
N ARG A 195 20.69 4.23 4.87
CA ARG A 195 19.61 4.78 5.70
C ARG A 195 18.24 4.42 5.10
N GLY A 196 17.46 3.60 5.80
CA GLY A 196 16.17 3.06 5.34
C GLY A 196 16.11 1.53 5.33
N THR A 197 17.26 0.86 5.41
CA THR A 197 17.32 -0.57 5.73
C THR A 197 17.15 -0.76 7.24
N LYS A 198 16.10 -1.46 7.67
CA LYS A 198 16.00 -1.92 9.05
C LYS A 198 17.20 -2.83 9.29
N LYS A 199 18.09 -2.46 10.21
CA LYS A 199 19.08 -3.38 10.77
C LYS A 199 18.30 -4.54 11.39
N LEU A 200 18.16 -5.63 10.65
CA LEU A 200 18.02 -6.93 11.28
C LEU A 200 19.42 -7.21 11.82
N GLU A 201 19.61 -6.91 13.10
CA GLU A 201 20.72 -7.48 13.85
C GLU A 201 20.53 -9.00 13.82
N ALA A 202 21.02 -9.62 12.74
CA ALA A 202 21.23 -11.05 12.64
C ALA A 202 22.47 -11.39 13.46
N GLY A 203 22.32 -11.24 14.77
CA GLY A 203 23.30 -11.57 15.79
C GLY A 203 22.63 -12.49 16.82
N ALA A 204 22.85 -13.78 16.64
CA ALA A 204 23.02 -14.77 17.71
C ALA A 204 21.82 -15.40 18.44
N LYS A 205 20.54 -15.08 18.20
CA LYS A 205 19.40 -15.85 18.77
C LYS A 205 18.16 -15.86 17.88
N ARG A 206 18.03 -16.85 16.99
CA ARG A 206 16.77 -17.41 16.39
C ARG A 206 17.00 -18.25 15.11
N GLU A 207 18.21 -18.80 14.92
CA GLU A 207 18.39 -19.92 13.99
C GLU A 207 17.49 -21.07 14.45
N GLY A 208 16.43 -21.38 13.69
CA GLY A 208 15.48 -22.46 14.01
C GLY A 208 14.03 -22.02 14.29
N VAL A 209 13.72 -20.73 14.40
CA VAL A 209 12.31 -20.29 14.48
C VAL A 209 11.74 -20.12 13.07
N ILE A 210 11.37 -21.24 12.46
CA ILE A 210 10.63 -21.30 11.20
C ILE A 210 9.21 -20.75 11.44
N SER A 211 8.74 -19.85 10.57
CA SER A 211 7.37 -19.33 10.63
C SER A 211 6.35 -20.48 10.57
N MET A 212 5.23 -20.38 11.30
CA MET A 212 4.19 -21.43 11.30
C MET A 212 3.68 -21.77 9.89
N ALA A 213 3.62 -20.78 8.99
CA ALA A 213 3.25 -21.01 7.59
C ALA A 213 4.32 -21.79 6.81
N GLN A 214 5.59 -21.57 7.10
CA GLN A 214 6.69 -22.30 6.50
C GLN A 214 6.77 -23.72 7.07
N LYS A 215 6.49 -23.90 8.37
CA LYS A 215 6.38 -25.21 9.01
C LYS A 215 5.28 -26.07 8.36
N SER A 216 4.10 -25.50 8.10
CA SER A 216 3.02 -26.25 7.42
C SER A 216 3.36 -26.62 5.98
N MET A 217 4.10 -25.78 5.25
CA MET A 217 4.57 -26.12 3.90
C MET A 217 5.56 -27.28 3.92
N MET A 218 6.51 -27.26 4.86
CA MET A 218 7.47 -28.37 5.03
C MET A 218 6.78 -29.67 5.48
N GLU A 219 5.74 -29.60 6.30
CA GLU A 219 4.94 -30.77 6.71
C GLU A 219 4.21 -31.39 5.51
N GLN A 220 3.62 -30.58 4.62
CA GLN A 220 3.01 -31.08 3.38
C GLN A 220 4.02 -31.75 2.45
N GLU A 221 5.22 -31.16 2.30
CA GLU A 221 6.30 -31.76 1.52
C GLU A 221 6.79 -33.07 2.13
N ARG A 222 6.88 -33.13 3.47
CA ARG A 222 7.23 -34.34 4.22
C ARG A 222 6.21 -35.46 3.98
N GLU A 223 4.91 -35.15 4.04
CA GLU A 223 3.85 -36.14 3.77
C GLU A 223 3.93 -36.68 2.33
N LYS A 224 4.15 -35.81 1.35
CA LYS A 224 4.35 -36.21 -0.06
C LYS A 224 5.57 -37.12 -0.23
N ALA A 225 6.68 -36.80 0.44
CA ALA A 225 7.89 -37.63 0.40
C ALA A 225 7.66 -39.00 1.04
N ILE A 226 6.97 -39.06 2.19
CA ILE A 226 6.62 -40.31 2.86
C ILE A 226 5.69 -41.14 1.97
N ALA A 227 4.68 -40.53 1.34
CA ALA A 227 3.77 -41.23 0.43
C ALA A 227 4.53 -41.82 -0.77
N ARG A 228 5.41 -41.05 -1.41
CA ARG A 228 6.29 -41.56 -2.48
C ARG A 228 7.17 -42.71 -2.02
N TYR A 229 7.79 -42.57 -0.84
CA TYR A 229 8.64 -43.63 -0.29
C TYR A 229 7.85 -44.90 0.03
N ARG A 230 6.61 -44.78 0.55
CA ARG A 230 5.72 -45.92 0.78
C ARG A 230 5.35 -46.62 -0.52
N MET A 231 5.03 -45.87 -1.57
CA MET A 231 4.76 -46.44 -2.89
C MET A 231 5.99 -47.18 -3.46
N LEU A 232 7.18 -46.57 -3.41
CA LEU A 232 8.43 -47.21 -3.84
C LEU A 232 8.78 -48.45 -3.02
N LYS A 233 8.51 -48.42 -1.72
CA LYS A 233 8.75 -49.58 -0.84
C LYS A 233 7.76 -50.71 -1.13
N ALA A 234 6.49 -50.39 -1.39
CA ALA A 234 5.48 -51.35 -1.79
C ALA A 234 5.80 -51.99 -3.14
N SER A 235 6.21 -51.19 -4.13
CA SER A 235 6.64 -51.72 -5.44
C SER A 235 7.89 -52.60 -5.34
N ARG A 236 8.84 -52.24 -4.46
CA ARG A 236 10.03 -53.05 -4.21
C ARG A 236 9.70 -54.39 -3.54
N LEU A 237 8.78 -54.39 -2.58
CA LEU A 237 8.36 -55.61 -1.89
C LEU A 237 7.53 -56.54 -2.79
N ALA A 238 6.65 -55.96 -3.62
CA ALA A 238 5.88 -56.72 -4.61
C ALA A 238 6.78 -57.34 -5.70
N GLY A 239 7.81 -56.62 -6.14
CA GLY A 239 8.79 -57.12 -7.10
C GLY A 239 9.81 -58.12 -6.53
N SER A 240 9.98 -58.19 -5.20
CA SER A 240 10.89 -59.14 -4.54
C SER A 240 10.18 -60.36 -3.94
N GLY A 241 8.86 -60.47 -4.08
CA GLY A 241 8.03 -61.58 -3.58
C GLY A 241 7.50 -62.50 -4.69
N THR A 242 7.97 -62.31 -5.92
CA THR A 242 7.63 -63.10 -7.10
C THR A 242 8.90 -63.63 -7.75
N GLU A 243 9.64 -64.46 -7.02
CA GLU A 243 10.62 -65.42 -7.55
C GLU A 243 10.41 -66.77 -6.86
#